data_AF-A0A953RJW6-F1
#
_entry.id   AF-A0A953RJW6-F1
#
_cell.length_a   1.000
_cell.length_b   1.000
_cell.length_c   1.000
_cell.angle_alpha   90.00
_cell.angle_beta   90.00
_cell.angle_gamma   90.00
#
_symmetry.space_group_name_H-M   'P 1'
#
loop_
_entity.id
_entity.type
_entity.pdbx_description
1 polymer ?
#
loop_
_entity_poly.entity_id
_entity_poly.type
_entity_poly.pdbx_seq_one_letter_code
_entity_poly.pdbx_strand_id
1 'polypeptide(L)'
;MKRSVNSRIVLAGIFAVAGLPNLHAERGCSNAALHGAYGFYSSGTVLPARTPRITVGREVYDGNGHLSNSFTVNDNGAVSHNAGSGTYTVNPDCTGTIFTTLGALQLRLDFVIADRGNEINFLIGSNPQILDVYGVRKKQFPNFERECSNADLSGTYGFYSTGTVVPAGTPRLTVGRETYDGSGHLSNLFTVNDNGAETQHATSGLYTVNHDCTGTIVTPLGPLMLTVDFVIVDSGKEMYFMVSSNPAALAVYGVRTKFSADQE
;
A
#
# COMPACT_ATOMS: atom_id res chain seq x y z
N MET A 1 -20.95 -13.26 -84.49
CA MET A 1 -21.35 -14.22 -83.45
C MET A 1 -20.14 -14.48 -82.55
N LYS A 2 -20.35 -14.35 -81.23
CA LYS A 2 -19.34 -14.49 -80.16
C LYS A 2 -18.65 -15.87 -80.18
N ARG A 3 -17.34 -15.92 -79.89
CA ARG A 3 -16.81 -16.59 -78.68
C ARG A 3 -15.29 -16.37 -78.49
N SER A 4 -14.98 -15.97 -77.27
CA SER A 4 -13.68 -15.74 -76.64
C SER A 4 -12.97 -17.03 -76.23
N VAL A 5 -11.62 -17.04 -76.21
CA VAL A 5 -10.84 -17.72 -75.17
C VAL A 5 -9.59 -16.89 -74.86
N ASN A 6 -9.49 -16.44 -73.60
CA ASN A 6 -8.34 -15.76 -73.00
C ASN A 6 -7.34 -16.80 -72.48
N SER A 7 -6.03 -16.56 -72.65
CA SER A 7 -4.99 -17.24 -71.87
C SER A 7 -4.03 -16.18 -71.32
N ARG A 8 -4.12 -15.91 -70.02
CA ARG A 8 -3.17 -15.08 -69.27
C ARG A 8 -2.41 -16.00 -68.33
N ILE A 9 -1.12 -16.16 -68.61
CA ILE A 9 -0.17 -16.82 -67.71
C ILE A 9 0.07 -15.87 -66.53
N VAL A 10 -0.29 -16.31 -65.32
CA VAL A 10 -0.03 -15.60 -64.07
C VAL A 10 1.25 -16.17 -63.46
N LEU A 11 2.30 -15.36 -63.41
CA LEU A 11 3.53 -15.66 -62.67
C LEU A 11 3.26 -15.35 -61.18
N ALA A 12 3.16 -16.39 -60.35
CA ALA A 12 3.03 -16.22 -58.90
C ALA A 12 4.43 -15.97 -58.29
N GLY A 13 4.74 -14.70 -58.02
CA GLY A 13 5.91 -14.32 -57.23
C GLY A 13 5.67 -14.57 -55.74
N ILE A 14 6.52 -15.40 -55.14
CA ILE A 14 6.54 -15.63 -53.69
C ILE A 14 7.10 -14.36 -53.03
N PHE A 15 6.24 -13.59 -52.35
CA PHE A 15 6.67 -12.59 -51.39
C PHE A 15 6.97 -13.27 -50.05
N ALA A 16 8.24 -13.53 -49.77
CA ALA A 16 8.68 -13.85 -48.43
C ALA A 16 8.56 -12.57 -47.57
N VAL A 17 7.48 -12.46 -46.80
CA VAL A 17 7.36 -11.45 -45.75
C VAL A 17 8.31 -11.87 -44.63
N ALA A 18 9.49 -11.26 -44.61
CA ALA A 18 10.36 -11.34 -43.45
C ALA A 18 9.65 -10.63 -42.28
N GLY A 19 9.15 -11.42 -41.32
CA GLY A 19 8.65 -10.89 -40.06
C GLY A 19 9.79 -10.16 -39.36
N LEU A 20 9.68 -8.84 -39.23
CA LEU A 20 10.52 -8.08 -38.31
C LEU A 20 10.27 -8.67 -36.92
N PRO A 21 11.29 -9.07 -36.15
CA PRO A 21 11.07 -9.37 -34.75
C PRO A 21 10.47 -8.11 -34.14
N ASN A 22 9.32 -8.26 -33.46
CA ASN A 22 8.83 -7.22 -32.57
C ASN A 22 9.92 -7.00 -31.52
N LEU A 23 10.79 -6.02 -31.77
CA LEU A 23 11.69 -5.47 -30.78
C LEU A 23 10.80 -4.68 -29.83
N HIS A 24 10.07 -5.38 -28.95
CA HIS A 24 9.72 -4.78 -27.68
C HIS A 24 11.07 -4.47 -27.04
N ALA A 25 11.50 -3.21 -27.14
CA ALA A 25 12.51 -2.72 -26.22
C ALA A 25 11.89 -2.96 -24.84
N GLU A 26 12.31 -4.02 -24.15
CA GLU A 26 12.22 -4.07 -22.70
C GLU A 26 13.02 -2.85 -22.23
N ARG A 27 12.33 -1.72 -22.09
CA ARG A 27 12.87 -0.62 -21.29
C ARG A 27 12.89 -1.18 -19.88
N GLY A 28 14.05 -1.70 -19.50
CA GLY A 28 14.30 -2.12 -18.12
C GLY A 28 13.98 -0.98 -17.16
N CYS A 29 13.72 -1.33 -15.90
CA CYS A 29 13.45 -0.35 -14.87
C CYS A 29 14.66 0.57 -14.64
N SER A 30 14.40 1.76 -14.09
CA SER A 30 15.40 2.72 -13.64
C SER A 30 14.81 3.56 -12.53
N ASN A 31 15.56 4.50 -11.93
CA ASN A 31 15.02 5.37 -10.88
C ASN A 31 13.76 6.12 -11.34
N ALA A 32 13.66 6.43 -12.64
CA ALA A 32 12.48 7.08 -13.22
C ALA A 32 11.19 6.25 -13.12
N ALA A 33 11.27 4.94 -12.86
CA ALA A 33 10.11 4.10 -12.58
C ALA A 33 9.42 4.49 -11.25
N LEU A 34 10.17 5.07 -10.30
CA LEU A 34 9.67 5.49 -9.00
C LEU A 34 9.57 7.02 -8.94
N HIS A 35 8.39 7.55 -9.26
CA HIS A 35 8.11 8.97 -9.17
C HIS A 35 6.72 9.23 -8.57
N GLY A 36 6.65 10.20 -7.67
CA GLY A 36 5.43 10.61 -6.97
C GLY A 36 5.24 9.88 -5.64
N ALA A 37 4.03 9.96 -5.11
CA ALA A 37 3.72 9.52 -3.75
C ALA A 37 3.11 8.11 -3.69
N TYR A 38 3.54 7.34 -2.70
CA TYR A 38 3.12 5.98 -2.40
C TYR A 38 2.71 5.89 -0.94
N GLY A 39 1.55 5.30 -0.67
CA GLY A 39 1.20 4.86 0.67
C GLY A 39 1.79 3.47 0.93
N PHE A 40 2.12 3.16 2.17
CA PHE A 40 2.64 1.85 2.52
C PHE A 40 2.15 1.37 3.88
N TYR A 41 2.19 0.06 4.06
CA TYR A 41 2.26 -0.57 5.37
C TYR A 41 3.48 -1.47 5.45
N SER A 42 3.97 -1.71 6.66
CA SER A 42 4.89 -2.80 6.96
C SER A 42 4.53 -3.46 8.29
N SER A 43 4.90 -4.74 8.40
CA SER A 43 4.62 -5.56 9.56
C SER A 43 5.79 -6.50 9.82
N GLY A 44 6.04 -6.76 11.09
CA GLY A 44 7.11 -7.67 11.48
C GLY A 44 7.34 -7.66 12.98
N THR A 45 8.58 -7.91 13.38
CA THR A 45 8.98 -7.97 14.78
C THR A 45 10.27 -7.20 15.08
N VAL A 46 10.39 -6.76 16.33
CA VAL A 46 11.61 -6.17 16.89
C VAL A 46 12.38 -7.24 17.66
N LEU A 47 13.65 -7.43 17.33
CA LEU A 47 14.54 -8.42 17.91
C LEU A 47 15.33 -7.86 19.11
N PRO A 48 15.78 -8.73 20.04
CA PRO A 48 15.59 -10.18 20.07
C PRO A 48 14.26 -10.63 20.69
N ALA A 49 13.52 -9.71 21.33
CA ALA A 49 12.29 -10.04 22.06
C ALA A 49 11.14 -10.52 21.16
N ARG A 50 11.23 -10.30 19.84
CA ARG A 50 10.22 -10.63 18.83
C ARG A 50 8.86 -9.99 19.10
N THR A 51 8.88 -8.77 19.63
CA THR A 51 7.65 -8.00 19.86
C THR A 51 7.12 -7.44 18.53
N PRO A 52 5.79 -7.34 18.35
CA PRO A 52 5.20 -6.87 17.10
C PRO A 52 5.59 -5.43 16.78
N ARG A 53 5.90 -5.17 15.51
CA ARG A 53 6.09 -3.83 14.94
C ARG A 53 5.20 -3.69 13.72
N ILE A 54 4.39 -2.64 13.73
CA ILE A 54 3.53 -2.22 12.61
C ILE A 54 3.89 -0.80 12.20
N THR A 55 3.90 -0.53 10.90
CA THR A 55 4.09 0.81 10.37
C THR A 55 3.10 1.10 9.25
N VAL A 56 2.55 2.30 9.20
CA VAL A 56 1.81 2.83 8.05
C VAL A 56 2.30 4.24 7.77
N GLY A 57 2.41 4.60 6.50
CA GLY A 57 2.84 5.94 6.13
C GLY A 57 2.84 6.20 4.64
N ARG A 58 3.53 7.26 4.28
CA ARG A 58 3.64 7.79 2.93
C ARG A 58 5.09 8.04 2.59
N GLU A 59 5.47 7.71 1.36
CA GLU A 59 6.80 7.93 0.81
C GLU A 59 6.68 8.61 -0.57
N VAL A 60 7.54 9.60 -0.83
CA VAL A 60 7.56 10.37 -2.08
C VAL A 60 8.90 10.15 -2.76
N TYR A 61 8.86 9.67 -4.00
CA TYR A 61 10.04 9.45 -4.83
C TYR A 61 10.20 10.55 -5.88
N ASP A 62 11.44 11.00 -6.07
CA ASP A 62 11.81 12.06 -7.02
C ASP A 62 12.08 11.60 -8.46
N GLY A 63 12.04 10.29 -8.76
CA GLY A 63 12.47 9.72 -10.05
C GLY A 63 13.98 9.72 -10.32
N ASN A 64 14.79 10.25 -9.41
CA ASN A 64 16.24 10.48 -9.59
C ASN A 64 17.12 9.85 -8.51
N GLY A 65 16.53 9.18 -7.51
CA GLY A 65 17.25 8.42 -6.49
C GLY A 65 17.16 8.99 -5.08
N HIS A 66 16.29 9.97 -4.82
CA HIS A 66 15.99 10.47 -3.48
C HIS A 66 14.51 10.31 -3.11
N LEU A 67 14.28 10.04 -1.84
CA LEU A 67 12.94 9.96 -1.29
C LEU A 67 12.80 10.72 0.03
N SER A 68 11.57 11.06 0.36
CA SER A 68 11.16 11.53 1.68
C SER A 68 9.95 10.73 2.16
N ASN A 69 9.78 10.61 3.47
CA ASN A 69 8.66 9.87 4.05
C ASN A 69 8.15 10.47 5.37
N SER A 70 6.90 10.14 5.67
CA SER A 70 6.23 10.38 6.95
C SER A 70 5.46 9.12 7.31
N PHE A 71 5.55 8.67 8.57
CA PHE A 71 4.96 7.39 8.97
C PHE A 71 4.73 7.28 10.47
N THR A 72 3.75 6.47 10.84
CA THR A 72 3.46 6.08 12.22
C THR A 72 3.98 4.67 12.46
N VAL A 73 4.63 4.44 13.60
CA VAL A 73 5.07 3.13 14.07
C VAL A 73 4.32 2.78 15.35
N ASN A 74 3.90 1.52 15.47
CA ASN A 74 3.39 0.92 16.70
C ASN A 74 4.28 -0.27 17.05
N ASP A 75 5.12 -0.05 18.06
CA ASP A 75 6.02 -1.05 18.62
C ASP A 75 5.41 -1.62 19.89
N ASN A 76 4.68 -2.72 19.73
CA ASN A 76 4.08 -3.43 20.86
C ASN A 76 3.25 -2.53 21.80
N GLY A 77 2.47 -1.61 21.21
CA GLY A 77 1.64 -0.64 21.93
C GLY A 77 2.26 0.74 22.11
N ALA A 78 3.58 0.89 21.86
CA ALA A 78 4.24 2.18 21.87
C ALA A 78 4.13 2.84 20.49
N VAL A 79 3.35 3.91 20.39
CA VAL A 79 3.12 4.62 19.13
C VAL A 79 4.04 5.83 19.00
N SER A 80 4.64 6.00 17.81
CA SER A 80 5.45 7.16 17.45
C SER A 80 5.16 7.63 16.03
N HIS A 81 5.23 8.94 15.81
CA HIS A 81 5.12 9.56 14.48
C HIS A 81 6.49 10.07 14.06
N ASN A 82 6.91 9.70 12.86
CA ASN A 82 8.26 9.90 12.36
C ASN A 82 8.22 10.48 10.95
N ALA A 83 9.32 11.13 10.58
CA ALA A 83 9.57 11.56 9.22
C ALA A 83 11.06 11.37 8.91
N GLY A 84 11.37 11.17 7.64
CA GLY A 84 12.74 10.89 7.21
C GLY A 84 12.94 11.11 5.72
N SER A 85 14.16 10.83 5.29
CA SER A 85 14.57 10.83 3.90
C SER A 85 15.58 9.72 3.64
N GLY A 86 15.81 9.43 2.38
CA GLY A 86 16.73 8.38 1.97
C GLY A 86 17.10 8.48 0.51
N THR A 87 17.94 7.54 0.09
CA THR A 87 18.31 7.36 -1.31
C THR A 87 17.90 5.99 -1.79
N TYR A 88 17.70 5.85 -3.10
CA TYR A 88 17.37 4.57 -3.72
C TYR A 88 18.03 4.40 -5.08
N THR A 89 18.23 3.13 -5.44
CA THR A 89 18.70 2.71 -6.75
C THR A 89 17.81 1.60 -7.28
N VAL A 90 17.36 1.73 -8.51
CA VAL A 90 16.57 0.74 -9.24
C VAL A 90 17.44 0.09 -10.33
N ASN A 91 17.48 -1.22 -10.34
CA ASN A 91 18.15 -2.03 -11.34
C ASN A 91 17.25 -2.23 -12.58
N PRO A 92 17.83 -2.54 -13.77
CA PRO A 92 17.07 -2.82 -14.98
C PRO A 92 16.04 -3.96 -14.88
N ASP A 93 16.24 -4.90 -13.96
CA ASP A 93 15.34 -6.03 -13.67
C ASP A 93 14.22 -5.69 -12.67
N CYS A 94 14.04 -4.40 -12.36
CA CYS A 94 13.02 -3.88 -11.45
C CYS A 94 13.22 -4.28 -9.98
N THR A 95 14.37 -4.84 -9.62
CA THR A 95 14.83 -4.90 -8.23
C THR A 95 15.49 -3.58 -7.83
N GLY A 96 15.67 -3.37 -6.53
CA GLY A 96 16.41 -2.20 -6.08
C GLY A 96 16.63 -2.17 -4.58
N THR A 97 17.24 -1.08 -4.14
CA THR A 97 17.63 -0.87 -2.75
C THR A 97 17.29 0.54 -2.30
N ILE A 98 16.82 0.67 -1.06
CA ILE A 98 16.68 1.95 -0.35
C ILE A 98 17.65 1.97 0.82
N PHE A 99 18.28 3.12 1.04
CA PHE A 99 19.05 3.41 2.24
C PHE A 99 18.46 4.62 2.97
N THR A 100 18.21 4.47 4.27
CA THR A 100 17.73 5.54 5.14
C THR A 100 18.24 5.35 6.56
N THR A 101 18.13 6.39 7.39
CA THR A 101 18.51 6.37 8.79
C THR A 101 17.36 6.85 9.67
N LEU A 102 17.16 6.16 10.80
CA LEU A 102 16.26 6.58 11.87
C LEU A 102 17.07 6.78 13.14
N GLY A 103 17.49 8.03 13.37
CA GLY A 103 18.50 8.34 14.39
C GLY A 103 19.80 7.60 14.08
N ALA A 104 20.25 6.76 15.01
CA ALA A 104 21.46 5.94 14.84
C ALA A 104 21.22 4.62 14.06
N LEU A 105 19.95 4.23 13.82
CA LEU A 105 19.62 3.00 13.15
C LEU A 105 19.77 3.16 11.63
N GLN A 106 20.65 2.38 11.02
CA GLN A 106 20.78 2.32 9.56
C GLN A 106 19.80 1.28 9.02
N LEU A 107 19.00 1.67 8.04
CA LEU A 107 18.07 0.80 7.34
C LEU A 107 18.51 0.61 5.89
N ARG A 108 18.51 -0.65 5.45
CA ARG A 108 18.62 -1.04 4.06
C ARG A 108 17.39 -1.85 3.70
N LEU A 109 16.63 -1.40 2.72
CA LEU A 109 15.48 -2.16 2.22
C LEU A 109 15.83 -2.69 0.85
N ASP A 110 15.60 -3.98 0.63
CA ASP A 110 15.60 -4.56 -0.71
C ASP A 110 14.15 -4.61 -1.20
N PHE A 111 13.92 -4.22 -2.45
CA PHE A 111 12.58 -4.13 -3.01
C PHE A 111 12.47 -4.66 -4.44
N VAL A 112 11.24 -4.96 -4.85
CA VAL A 112 10.87 -5.31 -6.22
C VAL A 112 9.68 -4.44 -6.64
N ILE A 113 9.80 -3.83 -7.81
CA ILE A 113 8.74 -3.03 -8.43
C ILE A 113 7.81 -3.96 -9.21
N ALA A 114 6.52 -3.85 -8.94
CA ALA A 114 5.43 -4.59 -9.57
C ALA A 114 4.37 -3.62 -10.15
N ASP A 115 3.39 -4.19 -10.85
CA ASP A 115 2.30 -3.47 -11.54
C ASP A 115 2.75 -2.18 -12.24
N ARG A 116 3.78 -2.28 -13.09
CA ARG A 116 4.31 -1.16 -13.89
C ARG A 116 4.68 0.07 -13.04
N GLY A 117 5.18 -0.15 -11.82
CA GLY A 117 5.55 0.94 -10.91
C GLY A 117 4.45 1.33 -9.93
N ASN A 118 3.26 0.74 -9.96
CA ASN A 118 2.20 1.10 -9.02
C ASN A 118 2.29 0.36 -7.68
N GLU A 119 3.05 -0.74 -7.61
CA GLU A 119 3.22 -1.53 -6.41
C GLU A 119 4.70 -1.84 -6.16
N ILE A 120 5.11 -1.85 -4.89
CA ILE A 120 6.49 -2.17 -4.50
C ILE A 120 6.43 -3.11 -3.30
N ASN A 121 6.98 -4.31 -3.46
CA ASN A 121 7.15 -5.28 -2.39
C ASN A 121 8.55 -5.10 -1.79
N PHE A 122 8.67 -5.13 -0.46
CA PHE A 122 9.96 -4.89 0.19
C PHE A 122 10.13 -5.64 1.50
N LEU A 123 11.39 -5.82 1.88
CA LEU A 123 11.81 -6.20 3.23
C LEU A 123 12.74 -5.15 3.81
N ILE A 124 12.84 -5.10 5.13
CA ILE A 124 13.72 -4.17 5.85
C ILE A 124 14.82 -4.94 6.55
N GLY A 125 16.07 -4.69 6.15
CA GLY A 125 17.25 -5.00 6.93
C GLY A 125 17.70 -3.79 7.75
N SER A 126 18.28 -4.04 8.93
CA SER A 126 18.79 -2.99 9.81
C SER A 126 20.19 -3.29 10.34
N ASN A 127 20.94 -2.24 10.66
CA ASN A 127 22.21 -2.33 11.39
C ASN A 127 22.17 -1.41 12.61
N PRO A 128 22.18 -1.94 13.85
CA PRO A 128 22.23 -3.37 14.22
C PRO A 128 21.00 -4.16 13.74
N GLN A 129 21.14 -5.50 13.66
CA GLN A 129 20.09 -6.42 13.19
C GLN A 129 18.98 -6.57 14.24
N ILE A 130 18.08 -5.61 14.29
CA ILE A 130 17.00 -5.53 15.28
C ILE A 130 15.60 -5.61 14.65
N LEU A 131 15.48 -5.64 13.32
CA LEU A 131 14.20 -5.68 12.61
C LEU A 131 14.09 -6.93 11.73
N ASP A 132 12.92 -7.56 11.79
CA ASP A 132 12.47 -8.62 10.89
C ASP A 132 11.10 -8.18 10.34
N VAL A 133 11.10 -7.42 9.23
CA VAL A 133 9.94 -6.65 8.76
C VAL A 133 9.83 -6.72 7.23
N TYR A 134 8.61 -6.87 6.73
CA TYR A 134 8.26 -6.76 5.31
C TYR A 134 7.10 -5.81 5.10
N GLY A 135 6.83 -5.40 3.86
CA GLY A 135 5.69 -4.56 3.55
C GLY A 135 5.40 -4.40 2.08
N VAL A 136 4.37 -3.62 1.81
CA VAL A 136 3.92 -3.26 0.45
C VAL A 136 3.74 -1.76 0.38
N ARG A 137 4.18 -1.16 -0.72
CA ARG A 137 3.87 0.22 -1.09
C ARG A 137 2.97 0.21 -2.31
N LYS A 138 2.03 1.15 -2.38
CA LYS A 138 1.15 1.33 -3.54
C LYS A 138 1.00 2.80 -3.88
N LYS A 139 0.98 3.11 -5.17
CA LYS A 139 0.92 4.49 -5.66
C LYS A 139 -0.38 5.14 -5.20
N GLN A 140 -0.30 6.38 -4.72
CA GLN A 140 -1.49 7.11 -4.28
C GLN A 140 -2.35 7.50 -5.46
N PHE A 141 -1.82 8.38 -6.31
CA PHE A 141 -2.50 8.88 -7.51
C PHE A 141 -1.48 9.06 -8.65
N PRO A 142 -1.92 8.98 -9.92
CA PRO A 142 -1.05 9.32 -11.06
C PRO A 142 -0.55 10.76 -11.02
N ASN A 143 -1.42 11.70 -10.60
CA ASN A 143 -1.04 13.09 -10.34
C ASN A 143 -0.64 13.25 -8.86
N PHE A 144 0.65 13.46 -8.60
CA PHE A 144 1.19 13.57 -7.24
C PHE A 144 1.01 14.97 -6.62
N GLU A 145 0.63 15.99 -7.41
CA GLU A 145 0.31 17.34 -6.93
C GLU A 145 -1.15 17.47 -6.47
N ARG A 146 -1.96 16.43 -6.70
CA ARG A 146 -3.33 16.40 -6.19
C ARG A 146 -3.33 16.44 -4.67
N GLU A 147 -4.20 17.28 -4.13
CA GLU A 147 -4.55 17.27 -2.73
C GLU A 147 -5.75 16.37 -2.44
N CYS A 148 -5.74 15.73 -1.29
CA CYS A 148 -6.87 14.96 -0.78
C CYS A 148 -7.72 15.73 0.24
N SER A 149 -8.94 15.26 0.45
CA SER A 149 -9.92 15.79 1.40
C SER A 149 -10.91 14.70 1.82
N ASN A 150 -11.81 15.00 2.78
CA ASN A 150 -12.81 14.04 3.23
C ASN A 150 -13.71 13.49 2.10
N ALA A 151 -13.91 14.27 1.03
CA ALA A 151 -14.71 13.87 -0.13
C ALA A 151 -14.12 12.67 -0.90
N ASP A 152 -12.83 12.41 -0.73
CA ASP A 152 -12.16 11.27 -1.37
C ASP A 152 -12.53 9.93 -0.74
N LEU A 153 -13.03 9.96 0.50
CA LEU A 153 -13.59 8.81 1.19
C LEU A 153 -15.10 8.89 1.20
N SER A 154 -15.71 8.28 0.19
CA SER A 154 -17.16 8.13 0.07
C SER A 154 -17.52 6.71 -0.37
N GLY A 155 -18.63 6.20 0.14
CA GLY A 155 -19.12 4.86 -0.17
C GLY A 155 -18.57 3.80 0.77
N THR A 156 -18.72 2.53 0.38
CA THR A 156 -18.40 1.38 1.23
C THR A 156 -17.08 0.73 0.86
N TYR A 157 -16.30 0.36 1.87
CA TYR A 157 -15.07 -0.40 1.75
C TYR A 157 -15.20 -1.70 2.53
N GLY A 158 -14.82 -2.81 1.92
CA GLY A 158 -14.53 -4.05 2.63
C GLY A 158 -13.13 -3.99 3.21
N PHE A 159 -12.88 -4.64 4.33
CA PHE A 159 -11.55 -4.66 4.92
C PHE A 159 -11.22 -5.95 5.64
N TYR A 160 -9.93 -6.21 5.75
CA TYR A 160 -9.38 -7.15 6.72
C TYR A 160 -8.27 -6.46 7.52
N SER A 161 -7.99 -6.98 8.71
CA SER A 161 -6.82 -6.58 9.50
C SER A 161 -6.23 -7.78 10.23
N THR A 162 -4.92 -7.74 10.47
CA THR A 162 -4.18 -8.74 11.22
C THR A 162 -3.21 -8.10 12.20
N GLY A 163 -2.93 -8.76 13.31
CA GLY A 163 -1.96 -8.33 14.30
C GLY A 163 -2.16 -9.03 15.64
N THR A 164 -1.91 -8.29 16.72
CA THR A 164 -2.01 -8.83 18.08
C THR A 164 -2.67 -7.84 19.05
N VAL A 165 -3.27 -8.40 20.11
CA VAL A 165 -3.58 -7.66 21.33
C VAL A 165 -2.28 -7.46 22.11
N VAL A 166 -1.99 -6.23 22.50
CA VAL A 166 -0.77 -5.89 23.24
C VAL A 166 -1.09 -5.55 24.71
N PRO A 167 -0.20 -5.93 25.65
CA PRO A 167 1.05 -6.66 25.47
C PRO A 167 0.88 -8.19 25.46
N ALA A 168 -0.36 -8.71 25.52
CA ALA A 168 -0.65 -10.13 25.71
C ALA A 168 -0.12 -11.03 24.57
N GLY A 169 0.06 -10.49 23.37
CA GLY A 169 0.52 -11.23 22.19
C GLY A 169 -0.57 -12.10 21.55
N THR A 170 -1.82 -12.02 22.02
CA THR A 170 -2.96 -12.76 21.47
C THR A 170 -3.13 -12.43 19.99
N PRO A 171 -3.05 -13.40 19.07
CA PRO A 171 -3.31 -13.17 17.65
C PRO A 171 -4.73 -12.65 17.45
N ARG A 172 -4.86 -11.61 16.63
CA ARG A 172 -6.13 -10.96 16.30
C ARG A 172 -6.30 -10.85 14.80
N LEU A 173 -7.44 -11.29 14.30
CA LEU A 173 -7.89 -11.11 12.93
C LEU A 173 -9.23 -10.37 12.94
N THR A 174 -9.43 -9.49 11.95
CA THR A 174 -10.71 -8.78 11.78
C THR A 174 -11.09 -8.79 10.31
N VAL A 175 -12.38 -8.91 10.04
CA VAL A 175 -12.97 -8.69 8.72
C VAL A 175 -14.26 -7.91 8.86
N GLY A 176 -14.55 -7.01 7.93
CA GLY A 176 -15.77 -6.22 7.99
C GLY A 176 -15.95 -5.29 6.80
N ARG A 177 -16.92 -4.37 6.95
CA ARG A 177 -17.08 -3.24 6.05
C ARG A 177 -17.16 -1.94 6.83
N GLU A 178 -16.77 -0.86 6.17
CA GLU A 178 -16.86 0.50 6.67
C GLU A 178 -17.41 1.40 5.57
N THR A 179 -18.33 2.29 5.91
CA THR A 179 -19.00 3.19 4.98
C THR A 179 -18.68 4.62 5.40
N TYR A 180 -18.19 5.42 4.45
CA TYR A 180 -17.80 6.82 4.63
C TYR A 180 -18.80 7.75 3.92
N ASP A 181 -19.12 8.86 4.56
CA ASP A 181 -20.11 9.84 4.09
C ASP A 181 -19.54 10.90 3.12
N GLY A 182 -18.22 10.99 2.96
CA GLY A 182 -17.56 12.07 2.21
C GLY A 182 -17.41 13.39 2.99
N SER A 183 -17.90 13.44 4.24
CA SER A 183 -17.95 14.64 5.09
C SER A 183 -17.31 14.48 6.46
N GLY A 184 -16.78 13.30 6.80
CA GLY A 184 -16.02 13.06 8.03
C GLY A 184 -16.69 12.14 9.05
N HIS A 185 -17.79 11.48 8.69
CA HIS A 185 -18.41 10.44 9.51
C HIS A 185 -18.35 9.08 8.83
N LEU A 186 -18.15 8.05 9.64
CA LEU A 186 -18.20 6.67 9.18
C LEU A 186 -19.11 5.81 10.04
N SER A 187 -19.53 4.69 9.47
CA SER A 187 -20.12 3.57 10.19
C SER A 187 -19.42 2.28 9.78
N ASN A 188 -19.29 1.33 10.70
CA ASN A 188 -18.65 0.05 10.41
C ASN A 188 -19.40 -1.12 11.06
N LEU A 189 -19.22 -2.28 10.45
CA LEU A 189 -19.72 -3.56 10.89
C LEU A 189 -18.61 -4.59 10.66
N PHE A 190 -18.17 -5.27 11.71
CA PHE A 190 -17.03 -6.17 11.61
C PHE A 190 -17.09 -7.32 12.62
N THR A 191 -16.36 -8.38 12.29
CA THR A 191 -16.14 -9.55 13.15
C THR A 191 -14.68 -9.59 13.54
N VAL A 192 -14.41 -9.79 14.82
CA VAL A 192 -13.08 -10.01 15.38
C VAL A 192 -12.95 -11.48 15.75
N ASN A 193 -11.81 -12.08 15.44
CA ASN A 193 -11.38 -13.37 15.95
C ASN A 193 -10.09 -13.16 16.77
N ASP A 194 -10.22 -13.26 18.10
CA ASP A 194 -9.11 -13.20 19.05
C ASP A 194 -8.76 -14.63 19.48
N ASN A 195 -7.70 -15.20 18.93
CA ASN A 195 -7.23 -16.56 19.23
C ASN A 195 -8.33 -17.64 19.21
N GLY A 196 -9.23 -17.58 18.22
CA GLY A 196 -10.35 -18.51 18.03
C GLY A 196 -11.67 -18.06 18.64
N ALA A 197 -11.69 -17.01 19.46
CA ALA A 197 -12.92 -16.45 20.02
C ALA A 197 -13.47 -15.35 19.13
N GLU A 198 -14.68 -15.55 18.60
CA GLU A 198 -15.31 -14.62 17.64
C GLU A 198 -16.34 -13.70 18.30
N THR A 199 -16.27 -12.42 17.94
CA THR A 199 -17.24 -11.40 18.39
C THR A 199 -17.59 -10.46 17.25
N GLN A 200 -18.86 -10.06 17.17
CA GLN A 200 -19.34 -9.08 16.19
C GLN A 200 -19.49 -7.71 16.84
N HIS A 201 -19.16 -6.67 16.07
CA HIS A 201 -19.17 -5.28 16.50
C HIS A 201 -19.78 -4.42 15.40
N ALA A 202 -20.51 -3.39 15.82
CA ALA A 202 -20.96 -2.32 14.96
C ALA A 202 -20.75 -1.00 15.71
N THR A 203 -20.11 -0.03 15.06
CA THR A 203 -19.87 1.28 15.65
C THR A 203 -19.85 2.37 14.58
N SER A 204 -19.81 3.62 15.01
CA SER A 204 -19.65 4.79 14.15
C SER A 204 -18.45 5.60 14.62
N GLY A 205 -17.91 6.42 13.75
CA GLY A 205 -16.71 7.20 14.07
C GLY A 205 -16.62 8.48 13.26
N LEU A 206 -15.56 9.21 13.55
CA LEU A 206 -15.17 10.38 12.81
C LEU A 206 -13.89 10.08 12.03
N TYR A 207 -13.73 10.72 10.89
CA TYR A 207 -12.48 10.68 10.14
C TYR A 207 -12.11 12.04 9.58
N THR A 208 -10.81 12.23 9.40
CA THR A 208 -10.23 13.39 8.73
C THR A 208 -9.18 12.91 7.73
N VAL A 209 -9.27 13.41 6.49
CA VAL A 209 -8.29 13.20 5.43
C VAL A 209 -7.44 14.47 5.30
N ASN A 210 -6.13 14.30 5.37
CA ASN A 210 -5.15 15.35 5.16
C ASN A 210 -4.89 15.56 3.65
N HIS A 211 -4.35 16.73 3.29
CA HIS A 211 -4.04 17.07 1.89
C HIS A 211 -3.05 16.09 1.22
N ASP A 212 -2.19 15.42 1.98
CA ASP A 212 -1.24 14.42 1.47
C ASP A 212 -1.84 13.00 1.38
N CYS A 213 -3.16 12.89 1.55
CA CYS A 213 -3.93 11.65 1.50
C CYS A 213 -3.59 10.65 2.62
N THR A 214 -2.91 11.10 3.68
CA THR A 214 -2.95 10.44 4.98
C THR A 214 -4.19 10.88 5.76
N GLY A 215 -4.48 10.24 6.88
CA GLY A 215 -5.57 10.69 7.74
C GLY A 215 -5.71 9.87 9.00
N THR A 216 -6.74 10.23 9.77
CA THR A 216 -7.03 9.60 11.05
C THR A 216 -8.51 9.28 11.16
N ILE A 217 -8.81 8.11 11.73
CA ILE A 217 -10.12 7.68 12.16
C ILE A 217 -10.13 7.63 13.69
N VAL A 218 -11.22 8.09 14.29
CA VAL A 218 -11.50 7.96 15.73
C VAL A 218 -12.84 7.25 15.91
N THR A 219 -12.83 6.10 16.57
CA THR A 219 -14.02 5.26 16.74
C THR A 219 -14.04 4.54 18.10
N PRO A 220 -15.20 4.43 18.78
CA PRO A 220 -15.29 3.68 20.02
C PRO A 220 -15.32 2.17 19.76
N LEU A 221 -14.59 1.40 20.58
CA LEU A 221 -14.65 -0.05 20.68
C LEU A 221 -14.93 -0.44 22.14
N GLY A 222 -16.20 -0.63 22.48
CA GLY A 222 -16.62 -0.81 23.87
C GLY A 222 -16.25 0.44 24.70
N PRO A 223 -15.51 0.30 25.81
CA PRO A 223 -15.07 1.44 26.62
C PRO A 223 -13.84 2.17 26.06
N LEU A 224 -13.20 1.62 25.00
CA LEU A 224 -11.99 2.19 24.43
C LEU A 224 -12.31 3.16 23.29
N MET A 225 -11.49 4.20 23.15
CA MET A 225 -11.47 5.04 21.96
C MET A 225 -10.26 4.65 21.11
N LEU A 226 -10.53 4.10 19.91
CA LEU A 226 -9.49 3.75 18.96
C LEU A 226 -9.15 4.96 18.09
N THR A 227 -7.86 5.21 17.95
CA THR A 227 -7.29 6.06 16.91
C THR A 227 -6.67 5.14 15.87
N VAL A 228 -6.96 5.38 14.60
CA VAL A 228 -6.48 4.61 13.47
C VAL A 228 -5.89 5.56 12.45
N ASP A 229 -4.60 5.39 12.14
CA ASP A 229 -3.95 6.14 11.08
C ASP A 229 -4.10 5.39 9.77
N PHE A 230 -4.36 6.11 8.68
CA PHE A 230 -4.50 5.53 7.36
C PHE A 230 -3.80 6.35 6.28
N VAL A 231 -3.60 5.71 5.13
CA VAL A 231 -3.14 6.33 3.89
C VAL A 231 -3.97 5.81 2.72
N ILE A 232 -4.45 6.73 1.88
CA ILE A 232 -5.23 6.41 0.68
C ILE A 232 -4.28 6.05 -0.45
N VAL A 233 -4.56 4.94 -1.15
CA VAL A 233 -3.78 4.42 -2.27
C VAL A 233 -4.68 3.97 -3.43
N ASP A 234 -4.07 3.61 -4.55
CA ASP A 234 -4.74 3.13 -5.76
C ASP A 234 -5.90 4.02 -6.21
N SER A 235 -5.62 5.32 -6.26
CA SER A 235 -6.58 6.35 -6.63
C SER A 235 -7.86 6.38 -5.79
N GLY A 236 -7.78 6.02 -4.50
CA GLY A 236 -8.94 5.95 -3.60
C GLY A 236 -9.64 4.61 -3.58
N LYS A 237 -9.19 3.62 -4.36
CA LYS A 237 -9.75 2.27 -4.37
C LYS A 237 -9.28 1.45 -3.18
N GLU A 238 -8.16 1.81 -2.57
CA GLU A 238 -7.62 1.12 -1.41
C GLU A 238 -7.15 2.08 -0.32
N MET A 239 -7.09 1.59 0.92
CA MET A 239 -6.43 2.27 2.03
C MET A 239 -5.63 1.28 2.84
N TYR A 240 -4.44 1.69 3.26
CA TYR A 240 -3.67 0.99 4.29
C TYR A 240 -3.89 1.67 5.62
N PHE A 241 -4.00 0.90 6.70
CA PHE A 241 -4.26 1.46 8.03
C PHE A 241 -3.63 0.66 9.14
N MET A 242 -3.48 1.30 10.29
CA MET A 242 -3.06 0.67 11.54
C MET A 242 -3.73 1.30 12.75
N VAL A 243 -3.81 0.55 13.85
CA VAL A 243 -4.22 1.12 15.13
C VAL A 243 -3.05 1.92 15.73
N SER A 244 -3.32 3.20 16.00
CA SER A 244 -2.37 4.23 16.45
C SER A 244 -2.75 4.87 17.78
N SER A 245 -3.75 4.34 18.51
CA SER A 245 -4.03 4.74 19.90
C SER A 245 -2.77 4.76 20.75
N ASN A 246 -2.63 5.70 21.68
CA ASN A 246 -1.47 5.80 22.56
C ASN A 246 -1.88 5.91 24.05
N PRO A 247 -1.53 4.94 24.92
CA PRO A 247 -0.91 3.66 24.57
C PRO A 247 -1.87 2.80 23.74
N ALA A 248 -1.32 2.03 22.79
CA ALA A 248 -2.14 1.15 21.98
C ALA A 248 -2.45 -0.13 22.76
N ALA A 249 -3.72 -0.54 22.75
CA ALA A 249 -4.13 -1.87 23.20
C ALA A 249 -3.98 -2.94 22.10
N LEU A 250 -3.74 -2.51 20.85
CA LEU A 250 -3.62 -3.35 19.67
C LEU A 250 -2.38 -2.94 18.86
N ALA A 251 -1.66 -3.92 18.32
CA ALA A 251 -0.68 -3.73 17.24
C ALA A 251 -1.22 -4.44 15.99
N VAL A 252 -2.03 -3.72 15.22
CA VAL A 252 -2.80 -4.26 14.09
C VAL A 252 -2.67 -3.33 12.88
N TYR A 253 -2.56 -3.93 11.70
CA TYR A 253 -2.69 -3.25 10.41
C TYR A 253 -3.68 -3.96 9.51
N GLY A 254 -4.11 -3.28 8.44
CA GLY A 254 -5.00 -3.88 7.47
C GLY A 254 -5.06 -3.11 6.17
N VAL A 255 -5.88 -3.66 5.26
CA VAL A 255 -6.19 -3.08 3.96
C VAL A 255 -7.70 -2.93 3.86
N ARG A 256 -8.14 -1.77 3.37
CA ARG A 256 -9.52 -1.52 2.95
C ARG A 256 -9.54 -1.46 1.43
N THR A 257 -10.56 -2.05 0.81
CA THR A 257 -10.79 -2.04 -0.64
C THR A 257 -12.20 -1.56 -0.91
N LYS A 258 -12.33 -0.56 -1.79
CA LYS A 258 -13.62 0.04 -2.15
C LYS A 258 -14.49 -0.98 -2.87
N PHE A 259 -15.77 -0.99 -2.54
CA PHE A 259 -16.77 -1.74 -3.29
C PHE A 259 -16.84 -1.25 -4.73
N SER A 260 -17.09 -2.16 -5.68
CA SER A 260 -17.45 -1.76 -7.03
C SER A 260 -18.85 -1.15 -7.04
N ALA A 261 -19.18 -0.43 -8.11
CA ALA A 261 -20.50 0.21 -8.25
C ALA A 261 -21.67 -0.78 -8.14
N ASP A 262 -21.48 -2.05 -8.53
CA ASP A 262 -22.50 -3.09 -8.46
C ASP A 262 -22.66 -3.69 -7.04
N GLN A 263 -21.78 -3.31 -6.10
CA GLN A 263 -21.77 -3.79 -4.72
C GLN A 263 -22.27 -2.74 -3.71
N GLU A 264 -22.38 -1.46 -4.12
CA GLU A 264 -22.98 -0.39 -3.31
C GLU A 264 -24.51 -0.53 -3.21
#